data_AF-A0A6P4HZB6-F1
#
_entry.id   AF-A0A6P4HZB6-F1
#
_cell.length_a   1.000
_cell.length_b   1.000
_cell.length_c   1.000
_cell.angle_alpha   90.00
_cell.angle_beta   90.00
_cell.angle_gamma   90.00
#
_symmetry.space_group_name_H-M   'P 1'
#
loop_
_entity.id
_entity.type
_entity.pdbx_description
1 polymer ?
#
loop_
_entity_poly.entity_id
_entity_poly.type
_entity_poly.pdbx_seq_one_letter_code
_entity_poly.pdbx_strand_id
1 'polypeptide(L)'
;MIQPGARELLACLGGNSPYLADLAREDVLAFAALLEQGPDMCVQDAFATCAKFDTTSGRECVAAFLRHTKKRIAFICAVADLGGFWSLEEVTHALSRLADTALDLAVRHLLWCAFQAGQLALPNPEHPAQGCGFVILAMGKLGARELNFSSDIDLMVLYDPTAYPQSDTVRRVFVRMTSDLVSLMEARDANGYVFRTDLRLRPDPSSTPPAVTVQAAILYYESLGQTWERAAMTKARPVAGDLTLGRRFLVAIRPFIWRRHLDFALIDDLHDMKARIDRYRKAGRTDLSNLPDAVLADPSASIEWLLGHNLKLGQGGIREIEFIAQAMQLVWGGREPTLRDKTTFGALKKLVGSGRLPREEAEVLARTYRFLRDAEHRLQMRADHQTHSLPDTREGFEAFAIFMNYPDAEVLALDMLSRMREARRIFERHFVLHSAQPEEVEGSVLVPGPEDGQTAELLQKHGFPPEQVQEATQVLTRWRGNSLRALRSERAHALLRVLLPTLLASFGVRSNPLACLRRFDALLARQHAGIIWQTNLLRWKGFWNPRQKKGVRLSPAFNI
;
A
#
# COMPACT_ATOMS: atom_id res chain seq x y z
N MET A 1 -37.10 4.13 -31.35
CA MET A 1 -36.25 5.34 -31.41
C MET A 1 -34.92 5.00 -30.81
N ILE A 2 -33.79 5.29 -31.47
CA ILE A 2 -32.47 5.12 -30.86
C ILE A 2 -32.37 6.17 -29.75
N GLN A 3 -32.10 5.77 -28.51
CA GLN A 3 -31.93 6.71 -27.42
C GLN A 3 -30.80 7.70 -27.75
N PRO A 4 -30.94 9.01 -27.44
CA PRO A 4 -29.87 9.98 -27.63
C PRO A 4 -28.57 9.51 -26.96
N GLY A 5 -27.42 9.60 -27.66
CA GLY A 5 -26.13 9.15 -27.13
C GLY A 5 -25.80 7.67 -27.35
N ALA A 6 -26.76 6.83 -27.73
CA ALA A 6 -26.52 5.40 -27.91
C ALA A 6 -25.59 5.09 -29.10
N ARG A 7 -25.65 5.91 -30.16
CA ARG A 7 -24.76 5.76 -31.33
C ARG A 7 -23.33 6.13 -30.97
N GLU A 8 -23.16 7.20 -30.19
CA GLU A 8 -21.87 7.69 -29.70
C GLU A 8 -21.24 6.67 -28.75
N LEU A 9 -22.02 6.09 -27.84
CA LEU A 9 -21.55 5.01 -26.97
C LEU A 9 -21.12 3.78 -27.79
N LEU A 10 -21.92 3.35 -28.77
CA LEU A 10 -21.54 2.25 -29.66
C LEU A 10 -20.24 2.53 -30.43
N ALA A 11 -20.07 3.77 -30.93
CA ALA A 11 -18.84 4.19 -31.58
C ALA A 11 -17.65 4.19 -30.60
N CYS A 12 -17.86 4.63 -29.35
CA CYS A 12 -16.85 4.60 -28.29
C CYS A 12 -16.42 3.16 -27.98
N LEU A 13 -17.38 2.26 -27.74
CA LEU A 13 -17.11 0.84 -27.47
C LEU A 13 -16.38 0.19 -28.64
N GLY A 14 -16.96 0.27 -29.86
CA GLY A 14 -16.41 -0.37 -31.04
C GLY A 14 -15.06 0.19 -31.51
N GLY A 15 -14.81 1.49 -31.29
CA GLY A 15 -13.57 2.15 -31.70
C GLY A 15 -12.42 1.96 -30.71
N ASN A 16 -12.71 1.84 -29.41
CA ASN A 16 -11.67 1.87 -28.36
C ASN A 16 -11.51 0.55 -27.60
N SER A 17 -12.52 -0.31 -27.57
CA SER A 17 -12.46 -1.59 -26.86
C SER A 17 -13.16 -2.71 -27.64
N PRO A 18 -12.39 -3.51 -28.41
CA PRO A 18 -12.90 -4.73 -29.01
C PRO A 18 -13.57 -5.65 -27.97
N TYR A 19 -12.98 -5.73 -26.76
CA TYR A 19 -13.52 -6.54 -25.67
C TYR A 19 -14.93 -6.12 -25.25
N LEU A 20 -15.17 -4.83 -24.99
CA LEU A 20 -16.50 -4.36 -24.60
C LEU A 20 -17.50 -4.47 -25.77
N ALA A 21 -17.04 -4.26 -27.00
CA ALA A 21 -17.87 -4.45 -28.18
C ALA A 21 -18.29 -5.92 -28.36
N ASP A 22 -17.40 -6.88 -28.06
CA ASP A 22 -17.73 -8.31 -28.07
C ASP A 22 -18.77 -8.65 -26.99
N LEU A 23 -18.60 -8.14 -25.76
CA LEU A 23 -19.57 -8.34 -24.68
C LEU A 23 -20.97 -7.79 -25.03
N ALA A 24 -21.03 -6.62 -25.68
CA ALA A 24 -22.29 -6.05 -26.14
C ALA A 24 -22.99 -6.93 -27.21
N ARG A 25 -22.22 -7.66 -28.02
CA ARG A 25 -22.73 -8.58 -29.05
C ARG A 25 -23.09 -9.96 -28.50
N GLU A 26 -22.38 -10.42 -27.47
CA GLU A 26 -22.69 -11.69 -26.79
C GLU A 26 -24.09 -11.68 -26.17
N ASP A 27 -24.52 -10.55 -25.58
CA ASP A 27 -25.83 -10.40 -24.95
C ASP A 27 -26.51 -9.08 -25.34
N VAL A 28 -27.05 -9.04 -26.56
CA VAL A 28 -27.71 -7.86 -27.14
C VAL A 28 -28.92 -7.41 -26.33
N LEU A 29 -29.65 -8.35 -25.70
CA LEU A 29 -30.84 -8.04 -24.90
C LEU A 29 -30.44 -7.37 -23.58
N ALA A 30 -29.42 -7.88 -22.89
CA ALA A 30 -28.91 -7.22 -21.69
C ALA A 30 -28.32 -5.84 -22.01
N PHE A 31 -27.64 -5.69 -23.16
CA PHE A 31 -27.15 -4.39 -23.59
C PHE A 31 -28.30 -3.42 -23.91
N ALA A 32 -29.34 -3.84 -24.61
CA ALA A 32 -30.52 -3.02 -24.86
C ALA A 32 -31.20 -2.60 -23.54
N ALA A 33 -31.38 -3.52 -22.60
CA ALA A 33 -31.92 -3.22 -21.27
C ALA A 33 -31.04 -2.20 -20.52
N LEU A 34 -29.71 -2.30 -20.63
CA LEU A 34 -28.78 -1.34 -20.03
C LEU A 34 -28.94 0.06 -20.62
N LEU A 35 -29.16 0.18 -21.93
CA LEU A 35 -29.43 1.47 -22.57
C LEU A 35 -30.79 2.04 -22.15
N GLU A 36 -31.79 1.19 -21.93
CA GLU A 36 -33.15 1.63 -21.60
C GLU A 36 -33.35 1.98 -20.12
N GLN A 37 -32.76 1.20 -19.22
CA GLN A 37 -33.00 1.25 -17.78
C GLN A 37 -31.86 1.92 -17.01
N GLY A 38 -30.69 2.05 -17.63
CA GLY A 38 -29.49 2.62 -17.03
C GLY A 38 -28.71 1.65 -16.14
N PRO A 39 -27.47 2.01 -15.76
CA PRO A 39 -26.56 1.13 -15.05
C PRO A 39 -27.01 0.77 -13.63
N ASP A 40 -27.70 1.67 -12.93
CA ASP A 40 -28.14 1.45 -11.55
C ASP A 40 -29.15 0.31 -11.42
N MET A 41 -30.19 0.29 -12.26
CA MET A 41 -31.20 -0.77 -12.24
C MET A 41 -30.58 -2.10 -12.67
N CYS A 42 -29.82 -2.09 -13.77
CA CYS A 42 -29.21 -3.29 -14.31
C CYS A 42 -28.19 -3.95 -13.36
N VAL A 43 -27.40 -3.16 -12.63
CA VAL A 43 -26.46 -3.72 -11.65
C VAL A 43 -27.18 -4.27 -10.43
N GLN A 44 -28.27 -3.62 -9.98
CA GLN A 44 -29.09 -4.10 -8.87
C GLN A 44 -29.73 -5.45 -9.21
N ASP A 45 -30.30 -5.58 -10.40
CA ASP A 45 -30.88 -6.83 -10.89
C ASP A 45 -29.85 -7.96 -11.02
N ALA A 46 -28.65 -7.64 -11.51
CA ALA A 46 -27.56 -8.60 -11.61
C ALA A 46 -27.18 -9.13 -10.21
N PHE A 47 -27.04 -8.25 -9.21
CA PHE A 47 -26.75 -8.69 -7.84
C PHE A 47 -27.93 -9.40 -7.16
N ALA A 48 -29.17 -9.02 -7.47
CA ALA A 48 -30.35 -9.72 -6.98
C ALA A 48 -30.42 -11.16 -7.53
N THR A 49 -29.96 -11.37 -8.76
CA THR A 49 -29.80 -12.69 -9.36
C THR A 49 -28.75 -13.52 -8.60
N CYS A 50 -27.60 -12.93 -8.27
CA CYS A 50 -26.59 -13.60 -7.43
C CYS A 50 -27.12 -14.02 -6.06
N ALA A 51 -27.94 -13.17 -5.42
CA ALA A 51 -28.49 -13.45 -4.09
C ALA A 51 -29.45 -14.65 -4.06
N LYS A 52 -30.06 -14.99 -5.21
CA LYS A 52 -31.00 -16.11 -5.38
C LYS A 52 -30.34 -17.37 -5.96
N PHE A 53 -29.05 -17.30 -6.30
CA PHE A 53 -28.36 -18.41 -6.94
C PHE A 53 -28.18 -19.58 -5.97
N ASP A 54 -28.51 -20.78 -6.44
CA ASP A 54 -28.35 -22.01 -5.65
C ASP A 54 -26.89 -22.49 -5.65
N THR A 55 -26.21 -22.31 -4.51
CA THR A 55 -24.83 -22.76 -4.34
C THR A 55 -24.69 -24.28 -4.16
N THR A 56 -25.78 -25.03 -4.05
CA THR A 56 -25.77 -26.50 -3.98
C THR A 56 -25.78 -27.17 -5.35
N SER A 57 -25.95 -26.38 -6.42
CA SER A 57 -25.80 -26.82 -7.79
C SER A 57 -24.39 -27.36 -8.08
N GLY A 58 -24.25 -28.16 -9.13
CA GLY A 58 -22.98 -28.77 -9.52
C GLY A 58 -21.89 -27.74 -9.82
N ARG A 59 -20.63 -28.10 -9.57
CA ARG A 59 -19.47 -27.19 -9.67
C ARG A 59 -19.38 -26.45 -11.01
N GLU A 60 -19.69 -27.14 -12.12
CA GLU A 60 -19.68 -26.54 -13.46
C GLU A 60 -20.74 -25.44 -13.63
N CYS A 61 -21.94 -25.64 -13.07
CA CYS A 61 -23.01 -24.64 -13.07
C CYS A 61 -22.60 -23.41 -12.26
N VAL A 62 -22.05 -23.61 -11.06
CA VAL A 62 -21.51 -22.52 -10.24
C VAL A 62 -20.40 -21.77 -10.98
N ALA A 63 -19.47 -22.48 -11.60
CA ALA A 63 -18.36 -21.87 -12.33
C ALA A 63 -18.85 -21.06 -13.56
N ALA A 64 -19.83 -21.57 -14.30
CA ALA A 64 -20.44 -20.85 -15.43
C ALA A 64 -21.18 -19.59 -14.96
N PHE A 65 -21.97 -19.71 -13.89
CA PHE A 65 -22.73 -18.60 -13.31
C PHE A 65 -21.82 -17.45 -12.85
N LEU A 66 -20.72 -17.77 -12.15
CA LEU A 66 -19.75 -16.78 -11.67
C LEU A 66 -19.09 -16.03 -12.84
N ARG A 67 -18.71 -16.73 -13.91
CA ARG A 67 -18.09 -16.12 -15.10
C ARG A 67 -19.07 -15.22 -15.86
N HIS A 68 -20.30 -15.68 -16.07
CA HIS A 68 -21.34 -14.88 -16.70
C HIS A 68 -21.65 -13.62 -15.87
N THR A 69 -21.77 -13.76 -14.55
CA THR A 69 -21.94 -12.64 -13.61
C THR A 69 -20.79 -11.64 -13.70
N LYS A 70 -19.53 -12.12 -13.73
CA LYS A 70 -18.35 -11.26 -13.90
C LYS A 70 -18.43 -10.45 -15.18
N LYS A 71 -18.69 -11.09 -16.32
CA LYS A 71 -18.84 -10.42 -17.62
C LYS A 71 -19.93 -9.35 -17.56
N ARG A 72 -21.13 -9.71 -17.09
CA ARG A 72 -22.30 -8.82 -17.05
C ARG A 72 -22.06 -7.60 -16.16
N ILE A 73 -21.63 -7.80 -14.92
CA ILE A 73 -21.45 -6.69 -13.98
C ILE A 73 -20.26 -5.82 -14.40
N ALA A 74 -19.15 -6.40 -14.84
CA ALA A 74 -18.03 -5.61 -15.36
C ALA A 74 -18.44 -4.79 -16.59
N PHE A 75 -19.26 -5.34 -17.49
CA PHE A 75 -19.76 -4.61 -18.65
C PHE A 75 -20.64 -3.42 -18.25
N ILE A 76 -21.58 -3.61 -17.31
CA ILE A 76 -22.41 -2.52 -16.76
C ILE A 76 -21.52 -1.43 -16.15
N CYS A 77 -20.54 -1.82 -15.34
CA CYS A 77 -19.59 -0.88 -14.75
C CYS A 77 -18.81 -0.10 -15.81
N ALA A 78 -18.41 -0.75 -16.91
CA ALA A 78 -17.65 -0.10 -17.97
C ALA A 78 -18.49 0.93 -18.73
N VAL A 79 -19.74 0.60 -19.05
CA VAL A 79 -20.67 1.56 -19.68
C VAL A 79 -20.98 2.72 -18.74
N ALA A 80 -21.16 2.46 -17.44
CA ALA A 80 -21.38 3.49 -16.44
C ALA A 80 -20.18 4.46 -16.31
N ASP A 81 -18.97 3.91 -16.30
CA ASP A 81 -17.71 4.66 -16.23
C ASP A 81 -17.47 5.49 -17.50
N LEU A 82 -17.65 4.90 -18.69
CA LEU A 82 -17.46 5.59 -19.98
C LEU A 82 -18.51 6.66 -20.24
N GLY A 83 -19.75 6.41 -19.84
CA GLY A 83 -20.85 7.38 -19.97
C GLY A 83 -20.83 8.48 -18.91
N GLY A 84 -19.92 8.41 -17.91
CA GLY A 84 -19.88 9.37 -16.81
C GLY A 84 -21.09 9.30 -15.86
N PHE A 85 -21.82 8.18 -15.86
CA PHE A 85 -22.98 7.97 -15.00
C PHE A 85 -22.56 7.67 -13.56
N TRP A 86 -21.41 7.03 -13.37
CA TRP A 86 -20.86 6.69 -12.06
C TRP A 86 -19.53 7.39 -11.81
N SER A 87 -19.34 7.83 -10.57
CA SER A 87 -18.04 8.21 -10.05
C SER A 87 -17.09 7.01 -9.98
N LEU A 88 -15.78 7.30 -9.91
CA LEU A 88 -14.75 6.27 -9.69
C LEU A 88 -15.06 5.41 -8.45
N GLU A 89 -15.53 6.03 -7.37
CA GLU A 89 -15.90 5.36 -6.13
C GLU A 89 -17.06 4.36 -6.34
N GLU A 90 -18.06 4.71 -7.15
CA GLU A 90 -19.19 3.82 -7.48
C GLU A 90 -18.74 2.64 -8.35
N VAL A 91 -17.94 2.90 -9.40
CA VAL A 91 -17.37 1.86 -10.27
C VAL A 91 -16.54 0.87 -9.46
N THR A 92 -15.60 1.38 -8.67
CA THR A 92 -14.67 0.53 -7.90
C THR A 92 -15.36 -0.23 -6.77
N HIS A 93 -16.41 0.35 -6.17
CA HIS A 93 -17.26 -0.34 -5.20
C HIS A 93 -18.07 -1.47 -5.86
N ALA A 94 -18.67 -1.24 -7.01
CA ALA A 94 -19.44 -2.26 -7.75
C ALA A 94 -18.54 -3.44 -8.15
N LEU A 95 -17.34 -3.18 -8.68
CA LEU A 95 -16.35 -4.21 -9.01
C LEU A 95 -15.87 -4.97 -7.75
N SER A 96 -15.69 -4.27 -6.63
CA SER A 96 -15.34 -4.89 -5.36
C SER A 96 -16.47 -5.75 -4.79
N ARG A 97 -17.72 -5.32 -4.94
CA ARG A 97 -18.91 -6.08 -4.55
C ARG A 97 -19.08 -7.33 -5.42
N LEU A 98 -18.76 -7.27 -6.70
CA LEU A 98 -18.70 -8.42 -7.59
C LEU A 98 -17.71 -9.47 -7.07
N ALA A 99 -16.48 -9.06 -6.71
CA ALA A 99 -15.48 -9.96 -6.13
C ALA A 99 -15.92 -10.55 -4.78
N ASP A 100 -16.44 -9.73 -3.86
CA ASP A 100 -17.01 -10.19 -2.58
C ASP A 100 -18.09 -11.25 -2.81
N THR A 101 -19.02 -10.99 -3.74
CA THR A 101 -20.15 -11.87 -4.06
C THR A 101 -19.67 -13.20 -4.67
N ALA A 102 -18.71 -13.14 -5.60
CA ALA A 102 -18.14 -14.32 -6.22
C ALA A 102 -17.42 -15.22 -5.20
N LEU A 103 -16.64 -14.61 -4.30
CA LEU A 103 -15.96 -15.33 -3.21
C LEU A 103 -16.96 -15.97 -2.25
N ASP A 104 -18.01 -15.24 -1.85
CA ASP A 104 -19.04 -15.75 -0.95
C ASP A 104 -19.80 -16.94 -1.55
N LEU A 105 -20.26 -16.84 -2.80
CA LEU A 105 -20.93 -17.94 -3.50
C LEU A 105 -20.02 -19.17 -3.66
N ALA A 106 -18.76 -18.96 -4.05
CA ALA A 106 -17.78 -20.03 -4.18
C ALA A 106 -17.49 -20.72 -2.85
N VAL A 107 -17.29 -19.95 -1.77
CA VAL A 107 -17.04 -20.51 -0.44
C VAL A 107 -18.23 -21.29 0.07
N ARG A 108 -19.46 -20.79 -0.11
CA ARG A 108 -20.68 -21.53 0.27
C ARG A 108 -20.81 -22.84 -0.47
N HIS A 109 -20.56 -22.84 -1.78
CA HIS A 109 -20.55 -24.06 -2.60
C HIS A 109 -19.52 -25.07 -2.09
N LEU A 110 -18.28 -24.65 -1.88
CA LEU A 110 -17.20 -25.54 -1.45
C LEU A 110 -17.42 -26.10 -0.03
N LEU A 111 -17.94 -25.28 0.89
CA LEU A 111 -18.33 -25.74 2.23
C LEU A 111 -19.45 -26.77 2.15
N TRP A 112 -20.46 -26.54 1.30
CA TRP A 112 -21.53 -27.50 1.07
C TRP A 112 -21.00 -28.82 0.50
N CYS A 113 -20.10 -28.80 -0.50
CA CYS A 113 -19.48 -30.01 -1.04
C CYS A 113 -18.71 -30.79 0.04
N ALA A 114 -17.92 -30.09 0.87
CA ALA A 114 -17.17 -30.73 1.96
C ALA A 114 -18.10 -31.34 3.03
N PHE A 115 -19.24 -30.70 3.31
CA PHE A 115 -20.29 -31.24 4.18
C PHE A 115 -20.94 -32.50 3.58
N GLN A 116 -21.35 -32.46 2.31
CA GLN A 116 -21.95 -33.61 1.63
C GLN A 116 -20.98 -34.82 1.54
N ALA A 117 -19.68 -34.54 1.41
CA ALA A 117 -18.65 -35.57 1.41
C ALA A 117 -18.31 -36.11 2.82
N GLY A 118 -18.97 -35.63 3.89
CA GLY A 118 -18.70 -36.04 5.27
C GLY A 118 -17.34 -35.56 5.81
N GLN A 119 -16.70 -34.60 5.15
CA GLN A 119 -15.37 -34.09 5.50
C GLN A 119 -15.41 -32.98 6.56
N LEU A 120 -16.54 -32.25 6.64
CA LEU A 120 -16.79 -31.21 7.63
C LEU A 120 -18.19 -31.35 8.22
N ALA A 121 -18.29 -31.20 9.53
CA ALA A 121 -19.57 -30.95 10.19
C ALA A 121 -19.79 -29.42 10.23
N LEU A 122 -20.85 -28.94 9.57
CA LEU A 122 -21.20 -27.53 9.58
C LEU A 122 -22.25 -27.24 10.66
N PRO A 123 -22.12 -26.17 11.45
CA PRO A 123 -23.14 -25.80 12.45
C PRO A 123 -24.51 -25.51 11.84
N ASN A 124 -24.53 -24.93 10.64
CA ASN A 124 -25.75 -24.62 9.88
C ASN A 124 -25.53 -24.96 8.39
N PRO A 125 -25.96 -26.14 7.92
CA PRO A 125 -25.81 -26.54 6.52
C PRO A 125 -26.58 -25.67 5.52
N GLU A 126 -27.70 -25.05 5.92
CA GLU A 126 -28.47 -24.12 5.07
C GLU A 126 -27.73 -22.78 4.88
N HIS A 127 -26.90 -22.41 5.86
CA HIS A 127 -26.06 -21.22 5.82
C HIS A 127 -24.60 -21.59 6.08
N PRO A 128 -23.95 -22.31 5.13
CA PRO A 128 -22.71 -23.05 5.39
C PRO A 128 -21.54 -22.16 5.82
N ALA A 129 -21.56 -20.87 5.50
CA ALA A 129 -20.54 -19.90 5.90
C ALA A 129 -20.63 -19.47 7.39
N GLN A 130 -21.76 -19.65 8.05
CA GLN A 130 -21.95 -19.20 9.44
C GLN A 130 -21.28 -20.16 10.42
N GLY A 131 -20.28 -19.67 11.16
CA GLY A 131 -19.60 -20.45 12.19
C GLY A 131 -18.75 -21.61 11.65
N CYS A 132 -18.44 -21.64 10.36
CA CYS A 132 -17.66 -22.73 9.75
C CYS A 132 -16.17 -22.70 10.10
N GLY A 133 -15.71 -21.72 10.88
CA GLY A 133 -14.30 -21.64 11.26
C GLY A 133 -13.35 -21.39 10.09
N PHE A 134 -13.82 -21.02 8.90
CA PHE A 134 -13.01 -20.68 7.73
C PHE A 134 -13.36 -19.27 7.24
N VAL A 135 -12.38 -18.41 7.00
CA VAL A 135 -12.61 -17.03 6.58
C VAL A 135 -11.61 -16.56 5.54
N ILE A 136 -12.10 -15.78 4.59
CA ILE A 136 -11.29 -15.06 3.61
C ILE A 136 -11.27 -13.59 3.98
N LEU A 137 -10.07 -13.05 4.13
CA LEU A 137 -9.83 -11.61 4.21
C LEU A 137 -9.42 -11.11 2.82
N ALA A 138 -10.13 -10.10 2.33
CA ALA A 138 -9.66 -9.29 1.23
C ALA A 138 -8.59 -8.32 1.70
N MET A 139 -7.56 -8.20 0.89
CA MET A 139 -6.40 -7.34 1.09
C MET A 139 -6.31 -6.32 -0.04
N GLY A 140 -5.33 -5.40 0.02
CA GLY A 140 -5.03 -4.50 -1.09
C GLY A 140 -6.24 -3.69 -1.57
N LYS A 141 -6.41 -3.59 -2.90
CA LYS A 141 -7.52 -2.84 -3.52
C LYS A 141 -8.89 -3.42 -3.16
N LEU A 142 -9.06 -4.74 -3.12
CA LEU A 142 -10.34 -5.35 -2.73
C LEU A 142 -10.70 -5.05 -1.27
N GLY A 143 -9.71 -5.11 -0.37
CA GLY A 143 -9.90 -4.77 1.04
C GLY A 143 -10.38 -3.32 1.24
N ALA A 144 -9.87 -2.40 0.42
CA ALA A 144 -10.29 -1.00 0.38
C ALA A 144 -11.57 -0.72 -0.41
N ARG A 145 -12.13 -1.70 -1.13
CA ARG A 145 -13.22 -1.52 -2.09
C ARG A 145 -12.87 -0.61 -3.27
N GLU A 146 -11.62 -0.71 -3.71
CA GLU A 146 -11.02 0.11 -4.76
C GLU A 146 -10.56 -0.75 -5.96
N LEU A 147 -11.22 -1.89 -6.25
CA LEU A 147 -10.84 -2.75 -7.38
C LEU A 147 -10.96 -2.05 -8.75
N ASN A 148 -10.10 -2.43 -9.70
CA ASN A 148 -10.24 -2.07 -11.11
C ASN A 148 -10.84 -3.23 -11.92
N PHE A 149 -11.10 -2.98 -13.22
CA PHE A 149 -11.63 -3.95 -14.18
C PHE A 149 -10.77 -5.21 -14.31
N SER A 150 -9.45 -5.06 -14.45
CA SER A 150 -8.52 -6.19 -14.59
C SER A 150 -7.46 -6.10 -13.48
N SER A 151 -7.83 -6.57 -12.28
CA SER A 151 -6.95 -6.68 -11.12
C SER A 151 -6.98 -8.08 -10.53
N ASP A 152 -5.87 -8.48 -9.93
CA ASP A 152 -5.84 -9.65 -9.07
C ASP A 152 -6.59 -9.33 -7.77
N ILE A 153 -7.21 -10.34 -7.17
CA ILE A 153 -7.78 -10.25 -5.83
C ILE A 153 -6.77 -10.77 -4.81
N ASP A 154 -6.25 -9.86 -3.99
CA ASP A 154 -5.31 -10.20 -2.92
C ASP A 154 -6.10 -10.79 -1.73
N LEU A 155 -5.89 -12.06 -1.40
CA LEU A 155 -6.62 -12.76 -0.35
C LEU A 155 -5.69 -13.32 0.73
N MET A 156 -6.18 -13.34 1.96
CA MET A 156 -5.58 -14.08 3.07
C MET A 156 -6.63 -15.02 3.64
N VAL A 157 -6.32 -16.31 3.64
CA VAL A 157 -7.23 -17.35 4.11
C VAL A 157 -6.82 -17.82 5.49
N LEU A 158 -7.76 -17.72 6.43
CA LEU A 158 -7.57 -18.10 7.82
C LEU A 158 -8.61 -19.13 8.24
N TYR A 159 -8.25 -19.99 9.19
CA TYR A 159 -9.21 -20.90 9.79
C TYR A 159 -8.93 -21.15 11.29
N ASP A 160 -9.97 -21.57 12.00
CA ASP A 160 -9.92 -21.96 13.39
C ASP A 160 -10.16 -23.47 13.51
N PRO A 161 -9.12 -24.28 13.78
CA PRO A 161 -9.27 -25.71 13.95
C PRO A 161 -9.99 -26.10 15.24
N THR A 162 -10.11 -25.19 16.22
CA THR A 162 -10.72 -25.51 17.53
C THR A 162 -12.23 -25.72 17.46
N ALA A 163 -12.86 -25.27 16.37
CA ALA A 163 -14.26 -25.56 16.07
C ALA A 163 -14.52 -27.04 15.71
N TYR A 164 -13.46 -27.86 15.61
CA TYR A 164 -13.55 -29.23 15.13
C TYR A 164 -12.80 -30.24 16.02
N PRO A 165 -13.34 -31.47 16.23
CA PRO A 165 -12.69 -32.48 17.06
C PRO A 165 -11.34 -32.98 16.54
N GLN A 166 -11.13 -32.98 15.22
CA GLN A 166 -9.93 -33.50 14.56
C GLN A 166 -9.22 -32.38 13.76
N SER A 167 -8.29 -31.68 14.41
CA SER A 167 -7.59 -30.52 13.83
C SER A 167 -6.83 -30.82 12.53
N ASP A 168 -6.21 -32.00 12.41
CA ASP A 168 -5.42 -32.37 11.23
C ASP A 168 -6.28 -32.66 9.98
N THR A 169 -7.44 -33.28 10.18
CA THR A 169 -8.40 -33.53 9.10
C THR A 169 -8.90 -32.20 8.55
N VAL A 170 -9.29 -31.29 9.44
CA VAL A 170 -9.81 -29.95 9.08
C VAL A 170 -8.76 -29.10 8.38
N ARG A 171 -7.50 -29.15 8.85
CA ARG A 171 -6.37 -28.52 8.17
C ARG A 171 -6.27 -28.96 6.72
N ARG A 172 -6.31 -30.28 6.46
CA ARG A 172 -6.24 -30.81 5.08
C ARG A 172 -7.41 -30.32 4.23
N VAL A 173 -8.63 -30.34 4.79
CA VAL A 173 -9.83 -29.88 4.09
C VAL A 173 -9.74 -28.41 3.73
N PHE A 174 -9.41 -27.51 4.67
CA PHE A 174 -9.37 -26.07 4.39
C PHE A 174 -8.21 -25.66 3.48
N VAL A 175 -7.06 -26.34 3.56
CA VAL A 175 -5.98 -26.13 2.58
C VAL A 175 -6.43 -26.55 1.20
N ARG A 176 -7.08 -27.72 1.06
CA ARG A 176 -7.60 -28.18 -0.23
C ARG A 176 -8.69 -27.26 -0.77
N MET A 177 -9.64 -26.86 0.07
CA MET A 177 -10.71 -25.94 -0.26
C MET A 177 -10.19 -24.59 -0.77
N THR A 178 -9.07 -24.11 -0.20
CA THR A 178 -8.41 -22.89 -0.68
C THR A 178 -7.87 -23.07 -2.10
N SER A 179 -7.25 -24.22 -2.40
CA SER A 179 -6.81 -24.53 -3.77
C SER A 179 -7.98 -24.69 -4.74
N ASP A 180 -9.08 -25.31 -4.30
CA ASP A 180 -10.28 -25.50 -5.12
C ASP A 180 -11.00 -24.17 -5.40
N LEU A 181 -10.97 -23.24 -4.44
CA LEU A 181 -11.41 -21.85 -4.62
C LEU A 181 -10.57 -21.13 -5.66
N VAL A 182 -9.24 -21.15 -5.54
CA VAL A 182 -8.34 -20.53 -6.53
C VAL A 182 -8.63 -21.12 -7.92
N SER A 183 -8.77 -22.45 -8.02
CA SER A 183 -9.15 -23.12 -9.26
C SER A 183 -10.50 -22.63 -9.81
N LEU A 184 -11.51 -22.45 -8.95
CA LEU A 184 -12.84 -21.97 -9.36
C LEU A 184 -12.81 -20.51 -9.84
N MET A 185 -11.93 -19.68 -9.27
CA MET A 185 -11.78 -18.28 -9.67
C MET A 185 -10.97 -18.11 -10.96
N GLU A 186 -9.88 -18.87 -11.11
CA GLU A 186 -8.86 -18.65 -12.15
C GLU A 186 -9.05 -19.49 -13.41
N ALA A 187 -9.71 -20.65 -13.31
CA ALA A 187 -9.86 -21.56 -14.45
C ALA A 187 -10.51 -20.83 -15.64
N ARG A 188 -9.90 -21.00 -16.81
CA ARG A 188 -10.38 -20.42 -18.07
C ARG A 188 -11.17 -21.45 -18.85
N ASP A 189 -12.36 -21.08 -19.26
CA ASP A 189 -13.18 -21.83 -20.21
C ASP A 189 -13.75 -20.90 -21.29
N ALA A 190 -14.71 -21.37 -22.09
CA ALA A 190 -15.37 -20.58 -23.13
C ALA A 190 -16.05 -19.31 -22.57
N ASN A 191 -16.38 -19.27 -21.29
CA ASN A 191 -16.97 -18.13 -20.60
C ASN A 191 -15.92 -17.24 -19.91
N GLY A 192 -14.62 -17.51 -20.10
CA GLY A 192 -13.52 -16.74 -19.53
C GLY A 192 -13.11 -17.22 -18.14
N TYR A 193 -12.81 -16.28 -17.24
CA TYR A 193 -12.42 -16.52 -15.85
C TYR A 193 -13.14 -15.53 -14.92
N VAL A 194 -13.15 -15.80 -13.61
CA VAL A 194 -13.77 -14.91 -12.63
C VAL A 194 -12.74 -13.87 -12.17
N PHE A 195 -11.73 -14.30 -11.42
CA PHE A 195 -10.65 -13.44 -10.93
C PHE A 195 -9.33 -14.21 -10.85
N ARG A 196 -8.22 -13.51 -11.08
CA ARG A 196 -6.89 -13.99 -10.67
C ARG A 196 -6.71 -13.76 -9.19
N THR A 197 -6.16 -14.72 -8.48
CA THR A 197 -6.10 -14.73 -7.01
C THR A 197 -4.66 -14.70 -6.53
N ASP A 198 -4.34 -13.75 -5.66
CA ASP A 198 -3.01 -13.64 -5.05
C ASP A 198 -3.08 -13.95 -3.54
N LEU A 199 -2.40 -15.02 -3.13
CA LEU A 199 -2.31 -15.45 -1.72
C LEU A 199 -0.99 -15.06 -1.04
N ARG A 200 -0.16 -14.22 -1.68
CA ARG A 200 1.20 -13.89 -1.19
C ARG A 200 1.22 -12.94 -0.01
N LEU A 201 0.10 -12.28 0.32
CA LEU A 201 0.01 -11.40 1.48
C LEU A 201 -0.29 -12.13 2.79
N ARG A 202 -0.38 -13.47 2.78
CA ARG A 202 -0.51 -14.29 4.00
C ARG A 202 0.78 -14.28 4.83
N PRO A 203 0.72 -14.58 6.14
CA PRO A 203 1.90 -14.71 7.00
C PRO A 203 2.94 -15.65 6.41
N ASP A 204 4.19 -15.22 6.27
CA ASP A 204 5.32 -16.00 5.74
C ASP A 204 4.92 -16.91 4.55
N PRO A 205 4.61 -16.33 3.37
CA PRO A 205 4.05 -17.06 2.24
C PRO A 205 5.02 -18.10 1.66
N SER A 206 6.32 -18.03 1.98
CA SER A 206 7.33 -19.03 1.58
C SER A 206 7.21 -20.32 2.36
N SER A 207 6.79 -20.25 3.63
CA SER A 207 6.82 -21.39 4.55
C SER A 207 5.46 -21.78 5.10
N THR A 208 4.40 -21.03 4.79
CA THR A 208 3.04 -21.35 5.20
C THR A 208 2.16 -21.89 4.07
N PRO A 209 1.24 -22.82 4.38
CA PRO A 209 0.23 -23.28 3.43
C PRO A 209 -0.70 -22.12 3.01
N PRO A 210 -1.46 -22.29 1.90
CA PRO A 210 -2.42 -21.30 1.42
C PRO A 210 -3.46 -20.82 2.46
N ALA A 211 -3.85 -21.69 3.39
CA ALA A 211 -4.70 -21.37 4.54
C ALA A 211 -3.92 -21.53 5.85
N VAL A 212 -3.91 -20.49 6.69
CA VAL A 212 -3.16 -20.44 7.95
C VAL A 212 -4.12 -20.47 9.14
N THR A 213 -3.71 -21.09 10.25
CA THR A 213 -4.57 -21.03 11.46
C THR A 213 -4.58 -19.60 12.01
N VAL A 214 -5.71 -19.18 12.56
CA VAL A 214 -5.85 -17.86 13.20
C VAL A 214 -4.79 -17.67 14.30
N GLN A 215 -4.54 -18.71 15.11
CA GLN A 215 -3.55 -18.65 16.18
C GLN A 215 -2.13 -18.47 15.65
N ALA A 216 -1.73 -19.20 14.60
CA ALA A 216 -0.39 -19.06 14.02
C ALA A 216 -0.21 -17.67 13.38
N ALA A 217 -1.25 -17.15 12.72
CA ALA A 217 -1.22 -15.80 12.16
C ALA A 217 -1.06 -14.73 13.24
N ILE A 218 -1.79 -14.83 14.36
CA ILE A 218 -1.65 -13.89 15.50
C ILE A 218 -0.21 -13.93 16.04
N LEU A 219 0.31 -15.11 16.34
CA LEU A 219 1.68 -15.27 16.85
C LEU A 219 2.71 -14.67 15.89
N TYR A 220 2.58 -14.92 14.58
CA TYR A 220 3.45 -14.33 13.57
C TYR A 220 3.44 -12.80 13.62
N TYR A 221 2.27 -12.16 13.67
CA TYR A 221 2.18 -10.71 13.70
C TYR A 221 2.65 -10.10 15.02
N GLU A 222 2.57 -10.84 16.13
CA GLU A 222 3.11 -10.42 17.42
C GLU A 222 4.64 -10.46 17.46
N SER A 223 5.28 -11.43 16.82
CA SER A 223 6.72 -11.66 16.94
C SER A 223 7.57 -11.28 15.73
N LEU A 224 7.08 -11.55 14.50
CA LEU A 224 7.87 -11.50 13.26
C LEU A 224 7.32 -10.51 12.22
N GLY A 225 6.10 -9.99 12.43
CA GLY A 225 5.41 -9.17 11.46
C GLY A 225 6.23 -7.97 10.98
N GLN A 226 6.40 -7.88 9.67
CA GLN A 226 7.17 -6.86 8.98
C GLN A 226 6.34 -5.58 8.80
N THR A 227 7.04 -4.48 8.58
CA THR A 227 6.43 -3.17 8.39
C THR A 227 5.41 -3.12 7.27
N TRP A 228 5.79 -3.59 6.08
CA TRP A 228 4.93 -3.50 4.91
C TRP A 228 3.66 -4.33 5.07
N GLU A 229 3.70 -5.39 5.90
CA GLU A 229 2.52 -6.17 6.26
C GLU A 229 1.56 -5.35 7.11
N ARG A 230 2.04 -4.43 7.96
CA ARG A 230 1.19 -3.47 8.68
C ARG A 230 0.42 -2.60 7.69
N ALA A 231 1.12 -2.07 6.68
CA ALA A 231 0.51 -1.27 5.63
C ALA A 231 -0.55 -2.06 4.85
N ALA A 232 -0.24 -3.30 4.46
CA ALA A 232 -1.20 -4.19 3.79
C ALA A 232 -2.43 -4.45 4.66
N MET A 233 -2.23 -4.68 5.96
CA MET A 233 -3.29 -4.97 6.93
C MET A 233 -4.21 -3.77 7.24
N THR A 234 -3.80 -2.53 6.93
CA THR A 234 -4.69 -1.36 7.07
C THR A 234 -5.96 -1.50 6.23
N LYS A 235 -5.85 -2.16 5.06
CA LYS A 235 -6.96 -2.37 4.11
C LYS A 235 -7.70 -3.70 4.36
N ALA A 236 -7.24 -4.57 5.25
CA ALA A 236 -7.80 -5.91 5.43
C ALA A 236 -9.28 -5.89 5.88
N ARG A 237 -10.13 -6.74 5.26
CA ARG A 237 -11.54 -6.90 5.62
C ARG A 237 -12.03 -8.33 5.33
N PRO A 238 -12.82 -8.97 6.21
CA PRO A 238 -13.45 -10.25 5.89
C PRO A 238 -14.51 -10.10 4.79
N VAL A 239 -14.49 -11.02 3.82
CA VAL A 239 -15.35 -10.98 2.62
C VAL A 239 -16.14 -12.26 2.37
N ALA A 240 -15.65 -13.43 2.78
CA ALA A 240 -16.34 -14.70 2.61
C ALA A 240 -16.03 -15.67 3.76
N GLY A 241 -16.93 -16.64 3.99
CA GLY A 241 -16.85 -17.58 5.11
C GLY A 241 -17.33 -16.96 6.43
N ASP A 242 -16.74 -17.39 7.56
CA ASP A 242 -17.07 -16.90 8.89
C ASP A 242 -16.54 -15.48 9.11
N LEU A 243 -17.35 -14.49 8.73
CA LEU A 243 -17.01 -13.07 8.88
C LEU A 243 -16.77 -12.66 10.34
N THR A 244 -17.37 -13.36 11.30
CA THR A 244 -17.19 -13.09 12.73
C THR A 244 -15.79 -13.51 13.17
N LEU A 245 -15.30 -14.67 12.72
CA LEU A 245 -13.92 -15.10 12.92
C LEU A 245 -12.91 -14.07 12.37
N GLY A 246 -13.13 -13.61 11.13
CA GLY A 246 -12.26 -12.60 10.52
C GLY A 246 -12.23 -11.27 11.28
N ARG A 247 -13.38 -10.79 11.78
CA ARG A 247 -13.45 -9.59 12.62
C ARG A 247 -12.69 -9.78 13.94
N ARG A 248 -12.83 -10.94 14.60
CA ARG A 248 -12.09 -11.26 15.84
C ARG A 248 -10.59 -11.27 15.60
N PHE A 249 -10.12 -11.86 14.52
CA PHE A 249 -8.71 -11.84 14.13
C PHE A 249 -8.18 -10.41 13.93
N LEU A 250 -8.89 -9.56 13.17
CA LEU A 250 -8.48 -8.16 12.95
C LEU A 250 -8.43 -7.34 14.26
N VAL A 251 -9.30 -7.66 15.23
CA VAL A 251 -9.24 -7.06 16.58
C VAL A 251 -7.99 -7.53 17.32
N ALA A 252 -7.65 -8.82 17.26
CA ALA A 252 -6.48 -9.38 17.93
C ALA A 252 -5.16 -8.75 17.44
N ILE A 253 -5.00 -8.58 16.13
CA ILE A 253 -3.78 -7.99 15.54
C ILE A 253 -3.81 -6.45 15.50
N ARG A 254 -4.85 -5.81 16.05
CA ARG A 254 -4.97 -4.35 16.06
C ARG A 254 -3.73 -3.64 16.65
N PRO A 255 -3.08 -4.13 17.72
CA PRO A 255 -1.84 -3.54 18.25
C PRO A 255 -0.66 -3.64 17.27
N PHE A 256 -0.62 -4.68 16.44
CA PHE A 256 0.35 -4.81 15.35
C PHE A 256 0.11 -3.76 14.26
N ILE A 257 -1.13 -3.54 13.83
CA ILE A 257 -1.39 -2.57 12.74
C ILE A 257 -1.23 -1.13 13.25
N TRP A 258 -1.78 -0.81 14.42
CA TRP A 258 -1.98 0.56 14.89
C TRP A 258 -1.22 0.84 16.20
N ARG A 259 0.10 1.06 16.09
CA ARG A 259 0.96 1.35 17.24
C ARG A 259 0.56 2.67 17.91
N ARG A 260 0.35 2.66 19.22
CA ARG A 260 -0.01 3.88 19.98
C ARG A 260 1.16 4.84 20.19
N HIS A 261 2.37 4.31 20.25
CA HIS A 261 3.59 5.08 20.46
C HIS A 261 4.30 5.27 19.14
N LEU A 262 4.64 6.53 18.83
CA LEU A 262 5.58 6.86 17.77
C LEU A 262 6.96 6.45 18.29
N ASP A 263 7.50 5.35 17.77
CA ASP A 263 8.85 4.87 18.07
C ASP A 263 9.75 5.03 16.83
N PHE A 264 11.06 4.91 17.03
CA PHE A 264 12.02 4.98 15.91
C PHE A 264 11.80 3.85 14.91
N ALA A 265 11.22 2.73 15.35
CA ALA A 265 10.83 1.64 14.47
C ALA A 265 9.81 2.14 13.42
N LEU A 266 8.89 3.04 13.75
CA LEU A 266 7.98 3.63 12.77
C LEU A 266 8.69 4.48 11.69
N ILE A 267 9.81 5.14 12.02
CA ILE A 267 10.58 5.91 11.02
C ILE A 267 11.31 4.96 10.08
N ASP A 268 11.92 3.90 10.64
CA ASP A 268 12.57 2.85 9.85
C ASP A 268 11.57 2.15 8.94
N ASP A 269 10.40 1.88 9.49
CA ASP A 269 9.23 1.35 8.80
C ASP A 269 8.88 2.18 7.55
N LEU A 270 8.79 3.51 7.69
CA LEU A 270 8.51 4.41 6.57
C LEU A 270 9.62 4.40 5.51
N HIS A 271 10.89 4.36 5.92
CA HIS A 271 12.02 4.25 5.00
C HIS A 271 12.04 2.91 4.26
N ASP A 272 11.76 1.80 4.94
CA ASP A 272 11.71 0.48 4.33
C ASP A 272 10.58 0.37 3.30
N MET A 273 9.41 0.92 3.62
CA MET A 273 8.30 0.97 2.67
C MET A 273 8.63 1.87 1.47
N LYS A 274 9.27 3.02 1.67
CA LYS A 274 9.74 3.89 0.57
C LYS A 274 10.77 3.18 -0.30
N ALA A 275 11.79 2.57 0.30
CA ALA A 275 12.81 1.81 -0.43
C ALA A 275 12.19 0.66 -1.23
N ARG A 276 11.11 0.06 -0.72
CA ARG A 276 10.34 -0.95 -1.47
C ARG A 276 9.62 -0.36 -2.68
N ILE A 277 9.03 0.83 -2.57
CA ILE A 277 8.46 1.56 -3.72
C ILE A 277 9.54 1.84 -4.75
N ASP A 278 10.71 2.33 -4.33
CA ASP A 278 11.82 2.64 -5.21
C ASP A 278 12.38 1.37 -5.91
N ARG A 279 12.46 0.23 -5.21
CA ARG A 279 12.90 -1.06 -5.80
C ARG A 279 11.91 -1.63 -6.82
N TYR A 280 10.61 -1.53 -6.55
CA TYR A 280 9.57 -2.03 -7.47
C TYR A 280 9.18 -1.00 -8.53
N ARG A 281 9.76 0.20 -8.50
CA ARG A 281 9.68 1.14 -9.61
C ARG A 281 10.24 0.42 -10.84
N LYS A 282 9.40 0.20 -11.86
CA LYS A 282 9.92 -0.24 -13.16
C LYS A 282 10.89 0.84 -13.63
N ALA A 283 12.09 0.44 -14.08
CA ALA A 283 13.09 1.34 -14.66
C ALA A 283 12.39 2.21 -15.70
N GLY A 284 12.13 3.44 -15.31
CA GLY A 284 11.29 4.39 -16.03
C GLY A 284 11.89 5.76 -15.85
N ARG A 285 11.36 6.73 -16.59
CA ARG A 285 11.86 8.10 -16.57
C ARG A 285 11.86 8.64 -15.13
N THR A 286 12.99 9.23 -14.74
CA THR A 286 13.22 9.75 -13.39
C THR A 286 13.16 11.28 -13.41
N ASP A 287 13.29 11.89 -12.23
CA ASP A 287 13.36 13.34 -12.05
C ASP A 287 12.13 14.16 -12.48
N LEU A 288 10.92 13.55 -12.42
CA LEU A 288 9.67 14.22 -12.78
C LEU A 288 9.43 15.51 -11.99
N SER A 289 9.81 15.57 -10.71
CA SER A 289 9.61 16.74 -9.85
C SER A 289 10.37 17.97 -10.32
N ASN A 290 11.55 17.78 -10.91
CA ASN A 290 12.44 18.82 -11.40
C ASN A 290 12.35 19.04 -12.91
N LEU A 291 11.42 18.34 -13.58
CA LEU A 291 11.20 18.50 -15.01
C LEU A 291 10.94 19.98 -15.35
N PRO A 292 11.72 20.59 -16.28
CA PRO A 292 11.61 22.01 -16.60
C PRO A 292 10.21 22.39 -17.09
N ASP A 293 9.74 23.60 -16.73
CA ASP A 293 8.42 24.08 -17.17
C ASP A 293 8.32 24.16 -18.70
N ALA A 294 9.43 24.40 -19.41
CA ALA A 294 9.47 24.38 -20.86
C ALA A 294 9.10 23.01 -21.46
N VAL A 295 9.48 21.91 -20.80
CA VAL A 295 9.14 20.54 -21.25
C VAL A 295 7.65 20.25 -21.04
N LEU A 296 7.08 20.74 -19.94
CA LEU A 296 5.66 20.57 -19.64
C LEU A 296 4.74 21.47 -20.46
N ALA A 297 5.26 22.56 -21.00
CA ALA A 297 4.55 23.44 -21.90
C ALA A 297 4.65 22.98 -23.37
N ASP A 298 5.59 22.08 -23.68
CA ASP A 298 5.75 21.49 -25.01
C ASP A 298 4.96 20.17 -25.11
N PRO A 299 3.92 20.10 -25.96
CA PRO A 299 3.16 18.88 -26.16
C PRO A 299 4.01 17.71 -26.64
N SER A 300 4.97 17.95 -27.53
CA SER A 300 5.78 16.87 -28.12
C SER A 300 6.71 16.24 -27.10
N ALA A 301 7.43 17.06 -26.32
CA ALA A 301 8.25 16.55 -25.23
C ALA A 301 7.42 15.89 -24.11
N SER A 302 6.22 16.39 -23.83
CA SER A 302 5.31 15.78 -22.85
C SER A 302 4.82 14.41 -23.28
N ILE A 303 4.44 14.24 -24.56
CA ILE A 303 4.07 12.94 -25.13
C ILE A 303 5.26 11.97 -25.05
N GLU A 304 6.44 12.39 -25.50
CA GLU A 304 7.66 11.57 -25.45
C GLU A 304 8.01 11.11 -24.02
N TRP A 305 7.75 11.95 -23.02
CA TRP A 305 7.92 11.55 -21.62
C TRP A 305 6.87 10.52 -21.16
N LEU A 306 5.63 10.59 -21.67
CA LEU A 306 4.54 9.71 -21.26
C LEU A 306 4.52 8.35 -21.98
N LEU A 307 5.08 8.23 -23.18
CA LEU A 307 5.08 6.97 -23.94
C LEU A 307 5.66 5.81 -23.12
N GLY A 308 4.87 4.75 -22.94
CA GLY A 308 5.24 3.55 -22.17
C GLY A 308 5.27 3.75 -20.64
N HIS A 309 4.97 4.95 -20.13
CA HIS A 309 5.05 5.25 -18.70
C HIS A 309 4.03 4.40 -17.91
N ASN A 310 4.47 3.91 -16.74
CA ASN A 310 3.63 3.08 -15.88
C ASN A 310 2.86 3.92 -14.85
N LEU A 311 1.55 4.07 -15.04
CA LEU A 311 0.68 4.92 -14.20
C LEU A 311 0.64 4.48 -12.73
N LYS A 312 0.94 3.22 -12.43
CA LYS A 312 0.90 2.67 -11.08
C LYS A 312 2.23 2.78 -10.35
N LEU A 313 3.32 2.40 -11.02
CA LEU A 313 4.65 2.24 -10.42
C LEU A 313 5.61 3.39 -10.74
N GLY A 314 5.32 4.20 -11.76
CA GLY A 314 6.10 5.35 -12.15
C GLY A 314 5.99 6.53 -11.19
N GLN A 315 6.86 7.52 -11.37
CA GLN A 315 6.86 8.74 -10.55
C GLN A 315 5.57 9.54 -10.74
N GLY A 316 5.02 10.05 -9.63
CA GLY A 316 3.71 10.72 -9.65
C GLY A 316 2.53 9.77 -9.84
N GLY A 317 2.78 8.46 -9.80
CA GLY A 317 1.78 7.42 -10.05
C GLY A 317 0.89 7.08 -8.86
N ILE A 318 -0.08 6.19 -9.13
CA ILE A 318 -1.12 5.74 -8.19
C ILE A 318 -0.52 5.25 -6.86
N ARG A 319 0.55 4.45 -6.90
CA ARG A 319 1.18 3.86 -5.70
C ARG A 319 1.80 4.91 -4.78
N GLU A 320 2.35 5.99 -5.32
CA GLU A 320 2.93 7.06 -4.51
C GLU A 320 1.83 7.79 -3.73
N ILE A 321 0.68 8.04 -4.35
CA ILE A 321 -0.47 8.66 -3.70
C ILE A 321 -1.06 7.76 -2.59
N GLU A 322 -1.26 6.48 -2.89
CA GLU A 322 -1.71 5.49 -1.90
C GLU A 322 -0.77 5.41 -0.70
N PHE A 323 0.54 5.45 -0.98
CA PHE A 323 1.56 5.40 0.04
C PHE A 323 1.52 6.61 0.97
N ILE A 324 1.36 7.84 0.45
CA ILE A 324 1.25 9.04 1.30
C ILE A 324 0.12 8.86 2.32
N ALA A 325 -1.07 8.49 1.84
CA ALA A 325 -2.22 8.28 2.69
C ALA A 325 -1.95 7.18 3.74
N GLN A 326 -1.50 6.00 3.31
CA GLN A 326 -1.26 4.86 4.20
C GLN A 326 -0.15 5.11 5.23
N ALA A 327 0.96 5.73 4.81
CA ALA A 327 2.07 6.07 5.69
C ALA A 327 1.60 7.00 6.81
N MET A 328 0.86 8.05 6.48
CA MET A 328 0.32 8.97 7.48
C MET A 328 -0.71 8.29 8.39
N GLN A 329 -1.51 7.36 7.87
CA GLN A 329 -2.40 6.55 8.71
C GLN A 329 -1.64 5.66 9.68
N LEU A 330 -0.56 5.01 9.27
CA LEU A 330 0.25 4.19 10.18
C LEU A 330 0.87 5.02 11.30
N VAL A 331 1.27 6.25 11.00
CA VAL A 331 1.83 7.18 11.98
C VAL A 331 0.79 7.65 12.98
N TRP A 332 -0.36 8.14 12.50
CA TRP A 332 -1.32 8.84 13.35
C TRP A 332 -2.49 7.96 13.81
N GLY A 333 -2.85 6.94 13.03
CA GLY A 333 -4.01 6.08 13.24
C GLY A 333 -3.97 5.30 14.54
N GLY A 334 -2.78 5.04 15.11
CA GLY A 334 -2.64 4.47 16.45
C GLY A 334 -3.30 5.29 17.55
N ARG A 335 -3.14 6.61 17.49
CA ARG A 335 -3.67 7.59 18.45
C ARG A 335 -5.04 8.13 18.05
N GLU A 336 -5.29 8.22 16.75
CA GLU A 336 -6.52 8.78 16.18
C GLU A 336 -7.25 7.72 15.36
N PRO A 337 -8.13 6.90 15.98
CA PRO A 337 -8.83 5.83 15.28
C PRO A 337 -9.71 6.29 14.11
N THR A 338 -10.13 7.55 14.11
CA THR A 338 -10.90 8.18 13.02
C THR A 338 -10.13 8.16 11.70
N LEU A 339 -8.80 8.16 11.72
CA LEU A 339 -7.95 8.15 10.53
C LEU A 339 -7.88 6.79 9.82
N ARG A 340 -8.42 5.71 10.41
CA ARG A 340 -8.26 4.32 9.91
C ARG A 340 -9.22 3.97 8.77
N ASP A 341 -9.49 4.91 7.88
CA ASP A 341 -10.22 4.63 6.64
C ASP A 341 -9.46 3.63 5.76
N LYS A 342 -10.16 2.80 5.00
CA LYS A 342 -9.48 1.86 4.10
C LYS A 342 -9.31 2.44 2.70
N THR A 343 -10.18 3.36 2.31
CA THR A 343 -10.17 4.01 0.99
C THR A 343 -9.15 5.13 0.98
N THR A 344 -8.53 5.34 -0.18
CA THR A 344 -7.53 6.39 -0.39
C THR A 344 -8.18 7.77 -0.24
N PHE A 345 -9.35 8.01 -0.86
CA PHE A 345 -10.07 9.28 -0.70
C PHE A 345 -10.57 9.52 0.73
N GLY A 346 -11.11 8.49 1.39
CA GLY A 346 -11.53 8.61 2.78
C GLY A 346 -10.36 8.91 3.71
N ALA A 347 -9.20 8.28 3.49
CA ALA A 347 -7.98 8.57 4.22
C ALA A 347 -7.52 10.00 4.03
N LEU A 348 -7.42 10.48 2.77
CA LEU A 348 -7.05 11.87 2.47
C LEU A 348 -8.01 12.87 3.14
N LYS A 349 -9.32 12.65 3.05
CA LYS A 349 -10.33 13.51 3.69
C LYS A 349 -10.17 13.58 5.21
N LYS A 350 -9.90 12.45 5.86
CA LYS A 350 -9.68 12.37 7.31
C LYS A 350 -8.36 12.99 7.75
N LEU A 351 -7.31 12.87 6.94
CA LEU A 351 -6.02 13.53 7.18
C LEU A 351 -6.13 15.05 7.09
N VAL A 352 -6.95 15.57 6.17
CA VAL A 352 -7.29 17.01 6.13
C VAL A 352 -8.08 17.43 7.36
N GLY A 353 -9.14 16.69 7.71
CA GLY A 353 -10.00 17.01 8.86
C GLY A 353 -9.27 16.98 10.22
N SER A 354 -8.15 16.27 10.31
CA SER A 354 -7.28 16.22 11.50
C SER A 354 -6.11 17.21 11.45
N GLY A 355 -5.99 18.01 10.38
CA GLY A 355 -4.89 18.95 10.20
C GLY A 355 -3.52 18.29 9.92
N ARG A 356 -3.50 17.00 9.56
CA ARG A 356 -2.25 16.25 9.28
C ARG A 356 -1.77 16.43 7.85
N LEU A 357 -2.67 16.73 6.91
CA LEU A 357 -2.36 16.99 5.51
C LEU A 357 -3.02 18.32 5.09
N PRO A 358 -2.28 19.26 4.46
CA PRO A 358 -2.88 20.48 3.93
C PRO A 358 -3.98 20.18 2.91
N ARG A 359 -5.06 20.97 2.95
CA ARG A 359 -6.21 20.79 2.06
C ARG A 359 -5.82 20.85 0.58
N GLU A 360 -5.00 21.83 0.21
CA GLU A 360 -4.54 22.03 -1.17
C GLU A 360 -3.80 20.79 -1.70
N GLU A 361 -2.91 20.21 -0.89
CA GLU A 361 -2.17 19.01 -1.26
C GLU A 361 -3.10 17.81 -1.41
N ALA A 362 -4.03 17.63 -0.47
CA ALA A 362 -5.01 16.55 -0.54
C ALA A 362 -5.90 16.65 -1.79
N GLU A 363 -6.28 17.87 -2.19
CA GLU A 363 -7.07 18.10 -3.39
C GLU A 363 -6.30 17.78 -4.68
N VAL A 364 -5.02 18.15 -4.75
CA VAL A 364 -4.13 17.73 -5.85
C VAL A 364 -4.01 16.22 -5.90
N LEU A 365 -3.66 15.58 -4.78
CA LEU A 365 -3.55 14.11 -4.70
C LEU A 365 -4.84 13.41 -5.11
N ALA A 366 -6.00 13.90 -4.65
CA ALA A 366 -7.29 13.30 -4.97
C ALA A 366 -7.66 13.45 -6.46
N ARG A 367 -7.46 14.64 -7.05
CA ARG A 367 -7.72 14.86 -8.49
C ARG A 367 -6.78 14.03 -9.37
N THR A 368 -5.48 14.00 -9.04
CA THR A 368 -4.50 13.17 -9.76
C THR A 368 -4.80 11.68 -9.60
N TYR A 369 -5.15 11.22 -8.40
CA TYR A 369 -5.52 9.82 -8.18
C TYR A 369 -6.73 9.40 -9.01
N ARG A 370 -7.79 10.22 -9.02
CA ARG A 370 -8.98 9.94 -9.84
C ARG A 370 -8.61 9.80 -11.31
N PHE A 371 -7.93 10.81 -11.84
CA PHE A 371 -7.50 10.83 -13.23
C PHE A 371 -6.63 9.62 -13.61
N LEU A 372 -5.65 9.25 -12.78
CA LEU A 372 -4.80 8.10 -13.05
C LEU A 372 -5.55 6.76 -12.96
N ARG A 373 -6.55 6.67 -12.08
CA ARG A 373 -7.41 5.49 -11.96
C ARG A 373 -8.36 5.37 -13.15
N ASP A 374 -8.92 6.48 -13.63
CA ASP A 374 -9.71 6.50 -14.86
C ASP A 374 -8.84 6.05 -16.04
N ALA A 375 -7.65 6.62 -16.18
CA ALA A 375 -6.66 6.20 -17.18
C ALA A 375 -6.30 4.71 -17.10
N GLU A 376 -6.03 4.21 -15.89
CA GLU A 376 -5.79 2.79 -15.63
C GLU A 376 -6.99 1.93 -16.06
N HIS A 377 -8.23 2.35 -15.82
CA HIS A 377 -9.43 1.65 -16.28
C HIS A 377 -9.50 1.59 -17.81
N ARG A 378 -9.25 2.70 -18.52
CA ARG A 378 -9.32 2.73 -19.99
C ARG A 378 -8.29 1.80 -20.61
N LEU A 379 -7.07 1.77 -20.06
CA LEU A 379 -6.04 0.82 -20.51
C LEU A 379 -6.47 -0.64 -20.32
N GLN A 380 -7.14 -0.95 -19.20
CA GLN A 380 -7.57 -2.32 -18.90
C GLN A 380 -8.78 -2.76 -19.71
N MET A 381 -9.77 -1.87 -19.90
CA MET A 381 -11.01 -2.16 -20.62
C MET A 381 -10.81 -2.49 -22.09
N ARG A 382 -9.72 -2.04 -22.72
CA ARG A 382 -9.47 -2.25 -24.15
C ARG A 382 -9.43 -3.74 -24.53
N ALA A 383 -8.85 -4.58 -23.67
CA ALA A 383 -8.66 -6.01 -23.92
C ALA A 383 -8.86 -6.90 -22.67
N ASP A 384 -9.42 -6.38 -21.58
CA ASP A 384 -9.51 -7.05 -20.27
C ASP A 384 -8.13 -7.48 -19.71
N HIS A 385 -7.09 -6.70 -20.01
CA HIS A 385 -5.71 -7.01 -19.65
C HIS A 385 -5.25 -6.26 -18.41
N GLN A 386 -4.41 -6.89 -17.58
CA GLN A 386 -3.75 -6.24 -16.45
C GLN A 386 -2.58 -5.40 -16.93
N THR A 387 -2.90 -4.26 -17.54
CA THR A 387 -1.90 -3.25 -17.88
C THR A 387 -2.02 -2.04 -16.97
N HIS A 388 -0.87 -1.42 -16.72
CA HIS A 388 -0.72 -0.13 -16.05
C HIS A 388 0.15 0.82 -16.88
N SER A 389 0.65 0.35 -18.03
CA SER A 389 1.54 1.11 -18.89
C SER A 389 0.73 1.79 -19.98
N LEU A 390 1.00 3.08 -20.18
CA LEU A 390 0.52 3.82 -21.33
C LEU A 390 1.04 3.18 -22.62
N PRO A 391 0.37 3.42 -23.76
CA PRO A 391 0.91 3.06 -25.07
C PRO A 391 2.32 3.60 -25.26
N ASP A 392 3.18 2.81 -25.90
CA ASP A 392 4.57 3.15 -26.19
C ASP A 392 4.76 3.79 -27.58
N THR A 393 3.71 3.85 -28.39
CA THR A 393 3.68 4.55 -29.69
C THR A 393 2.80 5.79 -29.65
N ARG A 394 3.12 6.79 -30.48
CA ARG A 394 2.35 8.03 -30.58
C ARG A 394 0.93 7.78 -31.07
N GLU A 395 0.75 6.90 -32.06
CA GLU A 395 -0.57 6.52 -32.58
C GLU A 395 -1.42 5.83 -31.51
N GLY A 396 -0.79 4.97 -30.71
CA GLY A 396 -1.46 4.31 -29.58
C GLY A 396 -1.89 5.30 -28.51
N PHE A 397 -1.05 6.30 -28.23
CA PHE A 397 -1.34 7.35 -27.26
C PHE A 397 -2.43 8.32 -27.75
N GLU A 398 -2.48 8.63 -29.05
CA GLU A 398 -3.56 9.39 -29.69
C GLU A 398 -4.91 8.70 -29.50
N ALA A 399 -5.00 7.41 -29.85
CA ALA A 399 -6.21 6.63 -29.64
C ALA A 399 -6.61 6.57 -28.15
N PHE A 400 -5.62 6.49 -27.26
CA PHE A 400 -5.86 6.52 -25.82
C PHE A 400 -6.39 7.88 -25.33
N ALA A 401 -5.93 8.99 -25.91
CA ALA A 401 -6.43 10.32 -25.59
C ALA A 401 -7.90 10.48 -25.94
N ILE A 402 -8.30 10.03 -27.14
CA ILE A 402 -9.71 9.98 -27.52
C ILE A 402 -10.52 9.11 -26.55
N PHE A 403 -9.98 7.95 -26.15
CA PHE A 403 -10.68 7.08 -25.20
C PHE A 403 -10.80 7.67 -23.79
N MET A 404 -9.87 8.55 -23.41
CA MET A 404 -9.92 9.36 -22.19
C MET A 404 -10.84 10.57 -22.32
N ASN A 405 -11.53 10.74 -23.45
CA ASN A 405 -12.39 11.88 -23.75
C ASN A 405 -11.63 13.22 -23.85
N TYR A 406 -10.39 13.18 -24.36
CA TYR A 406 -9.62 14.35 -24.75
C TYR A 406 -9.74 14.57 -26.26
N PRO A 407 -9.61 15.83 -26.75
CA PRO A 407 -9.69 16.11 -28.18
C PRO A 407 -8.52 15.52 -28.98
N ASP A 408 -7.34 15.43 -28.37
CA ASP A 408 -6.11 14.94 -28.99
C ASP A 408 -5.07 14.53 -27.92
N ALA A 409 -3.97 13.89 -28.36
CA ALA A 409 -2.85 13.49 -27.51
C ALA A 409 -2.15 14.67 -26.82
N GLU A 410 -2.09 15.84 -27.45
CA GLU A 410 -1.34 16.98 -26.97
C GLU A 410 -1.96 17.54 -25.69
N VAL A 411 -3.28 17.76 -25.71
CA VAL A 411 -4.04 18.24 -24.55
C VAL A 411 -3.97 17.22 -23.40
N LEU A 412 -4.09 15.92 -23.70
CA LEU A 412 -3.95 14.87 -22.68
C LEU A 412 -2.55 14.91 -22.04
N ALA A 413 -1.50 15.00 -22.85
CA ALA A 413 -0.12 14.94 -22.36
C ALA A 413 0.22 16.10 -21.43
N LEU A 414 -0.15 17.33 -21.81
CA LEU A 414 0.06 18.52 -20.98
C LEU A 414 -0.65 18.40 -19.62
N ASP A 415 -1.91 17.95 -19.61
CA ASP A 415 -2.69 17.80 -18.39
C ASP A 415 -2.17 16.66 -17.50
N MET A 416 -1.97 15.47 -18.07
CA MET A 416 -1.51 14.27 -17.35
C MET A 416 -0.15 14.50 -16.69
N LEU A 417 0.83 15.02 -17.46
CA LEU A 417 2.19 15.17 -16.97
C LEU A 417 2.28 16.22 -15.86
N SER A 418 1.53 17.32 -15.99
CA SER A 418 1.44 18.36 -14.97
C SER A 418 0.89 17.82 -13.64
N ARG A 419 -0.25 17.11 -13.69
CA ARG A 419 -0.87 16.47 -12.52
C ARG A 419 0.06 15.50 -11.80
N MET A 420 0.78 14.68 -12.57
CA MET A 420 1.73 13.70 -12.03
C MET A 420 2.93 14.40 -11.38
N ARG A 421 3.45 15.47 -11.99
CA ARG A 421 4.55 16.26 -11.40
C ARG A 421 4.15 16.87 -10.06
N GLU A 422 2.96 17.45 -9.95
CA GLU A 422 2.48 18.02 -8.70
C GLU A 422 2.33 16.96 -7.60
N ALA A 423 1.72 15.82 -7.91
CA ALA A 423 1.62 14.70 -6.99
C ALA A 423 3.00 14.19 -6.55
N ARG A 424 3.96 14.12 -7.49
CA ARG A 424 5.35 13.76 -7.20
C ARG A 424 6.01 14.77 -6.25
N ARG A 425 5.85 16.07 -6.48
CA ARG A 425 6.38 17.11 -5.58
C ARG A 425 5.78 17.02 -4.18
N ILE A 426 4.49 16.70 -4.04
CA ILE A 426 3.87 16.44 -2.74
C ILE A 426 4.51 15.21 -2.07
N PHE A 427 4.67 14.11 -2.81
CA PHE A 427 5.34 12.92 -2.31
C PHE A 427 6.75 13.23 -1.79
N GLU A 428 7.54 14.00 -2.55
CA GLU A 428 8.90 14.37 -2.15
C GLU A 428 8.96 15.26 -0.91
N ARG A 429 8.03 16.21 -0.77
CA ARG A 429 7.95 17.05 0.44
C ARG A 429 7.69 16.24 1.71
N HIS A 430 6.89 15.17 1.61
CA HIS A 430 6.56 14.33 2.76
C HIS A 430 7.59 13.24 3.05
N PHE A 431 8.27 12.71 2.01
CA PHE A 431 9.09 11.50 2.13
C PHE A 431 10.52 11.61 1.60
N VAL A 432 10.94 12.73 1.01
CA VAL A 432 12.28 12.92 0.41
C VAL A 432 13.12 14.00 1.11
N LEU A 433 12.63 14.66 2.16
CA LEU A 433 13.48 15.57 2.93
C LEU A 433 14.50 14.82 3.80
N HIS A 434 15.73 14.79 3.27
CA HIS A 434 17.00 14.25 3.78
C HIS A 434 17.33 12.79 3.44
N SER A 435 17.32 12.44 2.16
CA SER A 435 18.58 11.94 1.59
C SER A 435 19.42 13.15 1.23
N ALA A 436 19.89 13.86 2.27
CA ALA A 436 21.28 14.20 2.20
C ALA A 436 21.95 12.83 2.04
N GLN A 437 22.35 12.49 0.80
CA GLN A 437 23.72 12.00 0.71
C GLN A 437 24.50 12.91 1.65
N PRO A 438 25.39 12.42 2.52
CA PRO A 438 26.37 13.34 3.03
C PRO A 438 26.99 13.97 1.78
N GLU A 439 26.50 15.16 1.38
CA GLU A 439 27.35 16.27 1.02
C GLU A 439 28.48 16.04 1.98
N GLU A 440 29.66 15.82 1.41
CA GLU A 440 30.89 16.09 2.11
C GLU A 440 30.68 17.46 2.75
N VAL A 441 30.12 17.46 3.97
CA VAL A 441 30.27 18.52 4.89
C VAL A 441 31.77 18.57 4.95
N GLU A 442 32.38 19.59 4.36
CA GLU A 442 33.74 19.95 4.71
C GLU A 442 33.75 20.01 6.25
N GLY A 443 34.18 18.93 6.90
CA GLY A 443 33.96 18.69 8.32
C GLY A 443 33.04 17.51 8.73
N SER A 444 32.73 16.53 7.86
CA SER A 444 32.34 15.19 8.31
C SER A 444 33.49 14.63 9.12
N VAL A 445 33.40 14.80 10.44
CA VAL A 445 34.32 14.23 11.41
C VAL A 445 34.20 12.71 11.33
N LEU A 446 34.94 12.11 10.39
CA LEU A 446 35.52 10.80 10.63
C LEU A 446 36.34 10.99 11.90
N VAL A 447 35.84 10.50 13.03
CA VAL A 447 36.63 10.43 14.24
C VAL A 447 37.78 9.48 13.87
N PRO A 448 39.04 9.94 13.74
CA PRO A 448 40.13 9.16 13.14
C PRO A 448 40.82 8.26 14.18
N GLY A 449 41.56 7.24 13.76
CA GLY A 449 42.04 6.14 14.61
C GLY A 449 42.91 6.58 15.81
N PRO A 450 43.17 5.70 16.78
CA PRO A 450 43.98 6.02 17.96
C PRO A 450 45.43 6.44 17.66
N GLU A 451 45.92 6.24 16.44
CA GLU A 451 47.25 6.65 15.98
C GLU A 451 47.26 7.97 15.20
N ASP A 452 46.08 8.54 14.91
CA ASP A 452 45.98 9.76 14.13
C ASP A 452 45.88 10.97 15.07
N GLY A 453 46.88 11.86 15.05
CA GLY A 453 46.89 13.14 15.80
C GLY A 453 45.64 14.01 15.61
N GLN A 454 44.82 13.70 14.61
CA GLN A 454 43.54 14.34 14.30
C GLN A 454 42.44 14.18 15.38
N THR A 455 42.40 13.09 16.18
CA THR A 455 41.41 12.99 17.30
C THR A 455 41.76 13.96 18.42
N ALA A 456 43.06 14.13 18.69
CA ALA A 456 43.55 15.05 19.68
C ALA A 456 43.28 16.51 19.28
N GLU A 457 43.53 16.85 18.01
CA GLU A 457 43.19 18.16 17.42
C GLU A 457 41.69 18.46 17.50
N LEU A 458 40.83 17.46 17.24
CA LEU A 458 39.39 17.61 17.34
C LEU A 458 38.93 17.92 18.78
N LEU A 459 39.46 17.20 19.76
CA LEU A 459 39.16 17.42 21.18
C LEU A 459 39.61 18.82 21.61
N GLN A 460 40.80 19.25 21.20
CA GLN A 460 41.31 20.60 21.48
C GLN A 460 40.44 21.68 20.82
N LYS A 461 40.05 21.50 19.55
CA LYS A 461 39.14 22.40 18.83
C LYS A 461 37.77 22.53 19.52
N HIS A 462 37.34 21.47 20.21
CA HIS A 462 36.11 21.48 21.00
C HIS A 462 36.29 21.88 22.46
N GLY A 463 37.47 22.36 22.88
CA GLY A 463 37.68 22.95 24.22
C GLY A 463 38.14 21.97 25.30
N PHE A 464 38.68 20.81 24.94
CA PHE A 464 39.35 19.92 25.91
C PHE A 464 40.78 20.41 26.20
N PRO A 465 41.17 20.60 27.47
CA PRO A 465 42.53 21.01 27.85
C PRO A 465 43.60 19.98 27.42
N PRO A 466 44.81 20.40 27.03
CA PRO A 466 45.87 19.49 26.56
C PRO A 466 46.15 18.31 27.49
N GLU A 467 46.11 18.53 28.81
CA GLU A 467 46.33 17.50 29.83
C GLU A 467 45.21 16.45 29.92
N GLN A 468 44.04 16.70 29.32
CA GLN A 468 42.89 15.79 29.31
C GLN A 468 42.70 15.04 27.98
N VAL A 469 43.37 15.48 26.92
CA VAL A 469 43.15 15.02 25.54
C VAL A 469 43.52 13.55 25.36
N GLN A 470 44.61 13.10 25.99
CA GLN A 470 45.07 11.71 25.87
C GLN A 470 44.01 10.74 26.42
N GLU A 471 43.41 11.06 27.56
CA GLU A 471 42.42 10.20 28.18
C GLU A 471 41.05 10.28 27.49
N ALA A 472 40.64 11.48 27.07
CA ALA A 472 39.43 11.64 26.29
C ALA A 472 39.49 10.84 24.97
N THR A 473 40.66 10.78 24.33
CA THR A 473 40.89 9.94 23.15
C THR A 473 40.67 8.46 23.46
N GLN A 474 41.16 7.95 24.61
CA GLN A 474 40.95 6.55 25.00
C GLN A 474 39.45 6.21 25.20
N VAL A 475 38.67 7.14 25.74
CA VAL A 475 37.21 6.96 25.87
C VAL A 475 36.54 6.86 24.49
N LEU A 476 36.86 7.77 23.57
CA LEU A 476 36.29 7.76 22.22
C LEU A 476 36.70 6.52 21.41
N THR A 477 37.92 6.01 21.60
CA THR A 477 38.39 4.77 20.97
C THR A 477 37.56 3.56 21.45
N ARG A 478 37.23 3.49 22.75
CA ARG A 478 36.37 2.42 23.29
C ARG A 478 34.97 2.45 22.69
N TRP A 479 34.42 3.64 22.41
CA TRP A 479 33.12 3.78 21.77
C TRP A 479 33.09 3.23 20.34
N ARG A 480 34.23 3.15 19.65
CA ARG A 480 34.33 2.58 18.30
C ARG A 480 34.60 1.08 18.30
N GLY A 481 35.36 0.58 19.27
CA GLY A 481 35.84 -0.81 19.29
C GLY A 481 34.78 -1.88 19.56
N ASN A 482 33.48 -1.61 19.35
CA ASN A 482 32.36 -2.49 19.72
C ASN A 482 32.37 -2.96 21.20
N SER A 483 33.19 -2.33 22.04
CA SER A 483 33.43 -2.74 23.41
C SER A 483 32.19 -2.53 24.30
N LEU A 484 31.38 -1.51 23.97
CA LEU A 484 30.14 -1.19 24.66
C LEU A 484 28.95 -1.85 23.96
N ARG A 485 28.14 -2.60 24.72
CA ARG A 485 26.93 -3.28 24.21
C ARG A 485 25.98 -2.34 23.46
N ALA A 486 25.86 -1.10 23.91
CA ALA A 486 25.00 -0.07 23.30
C ALA A 486 25.48 0.40 21.90
N LEU A 487 26.74 0.19 21.55
CA LEU A 487 27.38 0.69 20.33
C LEU A 487 27.77 -0.43 19.35
N ARG A 488 27.28 -1.66 19.53
CA ARG A 488 27.68 -2.81 18.68
C ARG A 488 27.11 -2.81 17.26
N SER A 489 26.10 -1.99 16.96
CA SER A 489 25.46 -1.99 15.64
C SER A 489 26.00 -0.86 14.75
N GLU A 490 26.07 -1.10 13.44
CA GLU A 490 26.49 -0.08 12.46
C GLU A 490 25.64 1.20 12.55
N ARG A 491 24.33 1.04 12.83
CA ARG A 491 23.42 2.16 13.06
C ARG A 491 23.74 2.96 14.32
N ALA A 492 24.10 2.31 15.42
CA ALA A 492 24.50 3.01 16.64
C ALA A 492 25.78 3.83 16.40
N HIS A 493 26.72 3.29 15.61
CA HIS A 493 27.89 4.02 15.16
C HIS A 493 27.57 5.17 14.19
N ALA A 494 26.61 4.99 13.27
CA ALA A 494 26.15 6.07 12.39
C ALA A 494 25.53 7.22 13.18
N LEU A 495 24.65 6.92 14.15
CA LEU A 495 24.04 7.92 15.04
C LEU A 495 25.08 8.61 15.93
N LEU A 496 26.03 7.85 16.50
CA LEU A 496 27.11 8.42 17.29
C LEU A 496 27.96 9.38 16.46
N ARG A 497 28.31 9.03 15.21
CA ARG A 497 29.04 9.93 14.29
C ARG A 497 28.32 11.26 14.07
N VAL A 498 27.01 11.21 13.84
CA VAL A 498 26.19 12.42 13.65
C VAL A 498 26.14 13.29 14.92
N LEU A 499 26.10 12.68 16.11
CA LEU A 499 25.87 13.39 17.37
C LEU A 499 27.15 13.83 18.06
N LEU A 500 28.29 13.18 17.79
CA LEU A 500 29.54 13.39 18.50
C LEU A 500 30.03 14.84 18.47
N PRO A 501 30.02 15.57 17.34
CA PRO A 501 30.48 16.97 17.34
C PRO A 501 29.67 17.87 18.27
N THR A 502 28.35 17.64 18.34
CA THR A 502 27.46 18.39 19.24
C THR A 502 27.70 18.04 20.70
N LEU A 503 27.92 16.75 21.00
CA LEU A 503 28.23 16.29 22.35
C LEU A 503 29.57 16.85 22.85
N LEU A 504 30.62 16.79 22.03
CA LEU A 504 31.95 17.30 22.37
C LEU A 504 31.92 18.82 22.58
N ALA A 505 31.25 19.56 21.70
CA ALA A 505 31.05 21.00 21.89
C ALA A 505 30.30 21.31 23.21
N SER A 506 29.30 20.49 23.57
CA SER A 506 28.58 20.62 24.86
C SER A 506 29.48 20.36 26.07
N PHE A 507 30.35 19.35 25.99
CA PHE A 507 31.26 18.99 27.08
C PHE A 507 32.38 20.01 27.25
N GLY A 508 32.94 20.52 26.15
CA GLY A 508 34.06 21.45 26.16
C GLY A 508 33.78 22.83 26.74
N VAL A 509 32.51 23.26 26.78
CA VAL A 509 32.10 24.53 27.41
C VAL A 509 32.00 24.41 28.95
N ARG A 510 32.23 23.21 29.53
CA ARG A 510 32.17 22.97 30.97
C ARG A 510 33.54 23.09 31.62
N SER A 511 33.57 23.37 32.93
CA SER A 511 34.80 23.50 33.72
C SER A 511 35.65 22.23 33.78
N ASN A 512 35.07 21.05 33.53
CA ASN A 512 35.80 19.78 33.41
C ASN A 512 35.18 18.90 32.30
N PRO A 513 35.61 19.08 31.04
CA PRO A 513 35.08 18.35 29.89
C PRO A 513 35.28 16.83 29.98
N LEU A 514 36.44 16.38 30.48
CA LEU A 514 36.75 14.96 30.65
C LEU A 514 35.82 14.27 31.65
N ALA A 515 35.46 14.93 32.76
CA ALA A 515 34.50 14.38 33.71
C ALA A 515 33.10 14.21 33.10
N CYS A 516 32.66 15.14 32.24
CA CYS A 516 31.41 15.01 31.49
C CYS A 516 31.46 13.81 30.53
N LEU A 517 32.55 13.68 29.79
CA LEU A 517 32.77 12.57 28.86
C LEU A 517 32.76 11.20 29.58
N ARG A 518 33.45 11.09 30.72
CA ARG A 518 33.47 9.86 31.56
C ARG A 518 32.10 9.50 32.12
N ARG A 519 31.30 10.48 32.57
CA ARG A 519 29.94 10.22 33.06
C ARG A 519 29.02 9.71 31.96
N PHE A 520 29.19 10.24 30.75
CA PHE A 520 28.43 9.81 29.59
C PHE A 520 28.88 8.42 29.08
N ASP A 521 30.17 8.12 29.15
CA ASP A 521 30.71 6.77 28.94
C ASP A 521 30.13 5.75 29.95
N ALA A 522 30.05 6.10 31.23
CA ALA A 522 29.42 5.26 32.24
C ALA A 522 27.91 5.05 31.99
N LEU A 523 27.23 6.06 31.45
CA LEU A 523 25.83 5.95 31.02
C LEU A 523 25.70 4.95 29.85
N LEU A 524 26.57 5.03 28.84
CA LEU A 524 26.65 4.09 27.73
C LEU A 524 26.86 2.65 28.20
N ALA A 525 27.80 2.45 29.12
CA ALA A 525 28.18 1.14 29.61
C ALA A 525 27.03 0.41 30.36
N ARG A 526 26.12 1.16 30.99
CA ARG A 526 24.99 0.63 31.77
C ARG A 526 23.74 0.30 30.94
N GLN A 527 23.77 0.51 29.63
CA GLN A 527 22.57 0.41 28.77
C GLN A 527 22.54 -0.93 28.04
N HIS A 528 21.54 -1.75 28.37
CA HIS A 528 21.46 -3.16 27.97
C HIS A 528 21.00 -3.40 26.53
N ALA A 529 20.51 -2.38 25.83
CA ALA A 529 20.13 -2.45 24.42
C ALA A 529 20.42 -1.11 23.74
N GLY A 530 21.04 -1.14 22.55
CA GLY A 530 21.31 0.06 21.74
C GLY A 530 20.06 0.90 21.46
N ILE A 531 18.87 0.31 21.56
CA ILE A 531 17.56 0.96 21.38
C ILE A 531 17.28 1.99 22.49
N ILE A 532 17.57 1.72 23.77
CA ILE A 532 17.29 2.67 24.88
C ILE A 532 18.24 3.87 24.86
N TRP A 533 19.46 3.66 24.37
CA TRP A 533 20.45 4.71 24.19
C TRP A 533 20.02 5.72 23.11
N GLN A 534 19.41 5.22 22.02
CA GLN A 534 18.87 6.03 20.92
C GLN A 534 17.65 6.85 21.36
N THR A 535 16.79 6.30 22.23
CA THR A 535 15.59 6.99 22.73
C THR A 535 15.91 8.13 23.71
N ASN A 536 16.95 7.98 24.54
CA ASN A 536 17.30 9.00 25.54
C ASN A 536 18.07 10.20 24.95
N LEU A 537 18.89 10.03 23.90
CA LEU A 537 19.66 11.15 23.33
C LEU A 537 18.78 12.22 22.67
N LEU A 538 17.64 11.85 22.09
CA LEU A 538 16.74 12.82 21.46
C LEU A 538 15.87 13.57 22.48
N ARG A 539 15.58 12.97 23.66
CA ARG A 539 15.07 13.73 24.81
C ARG A 539 16.08 14.74 25.33
N TRP A 540 17.38 14.44 25.23
CA TRP A 540 18.45 15.31 25.70
C TRP A 540 18.75 16.45 24.72
N LYS A 541 18.52 16.30 23.40
CA LYS A 541 18.64 17.42 22.44
C LYS A 541 17.84 18.67 22.84
N GLY A 542 16.71 18.52 23.54
CA GLY A 542 15.91 19.62 24.08
C GLY A 542 16.50 20.34 25.30
N PHE A 543 17.41 19.70 26.04
CA PHE A 543 18.00 20.21 27.29
C PHE A 543 19.32 20.97 27.10
N TRP A 544 20.07 20.70 26.03
CA TRP A 544 21.45 21.18 25.88
C TRP A 544 21.63 22.38 24.95
N ASN A 545 20.55 22.99 24.45
CA ASN A 545 20.65 24.09 23.49
C ASN A 545 19.67 25.26 23.78
N PRO A 546 20.04 26.22 24.66
CA PRO A 546 19.23 27.42 24.88
C PRO A 546 19.33 28.44 23.73
N ARG A 547 20.20 28.23 22.71
CA ARG A 547 20.53 29.25 21.70
C ARG A 547 20.36 28.85 20.22
N GLN A 548 19.95 27.63 19.88
CA GLN A 548 19.47 27.32 18.51
C GLN A 548 17.98 27.03 18.50
N LYS A 549 17.18 28.11 18.47
CA LYS A 549 15.79 28.09 18.02
C LYS A 549 15.65 28.09 16.49
N LYS A 550 16.65 27.62 15.74
CA LYS A 550 16.58 27.52 14.27
C LYS A 550 17.01 26.14 13.78
N GLY A 551 16.01 25.35 13.41
CA GLY A 551 16.02 24.61 12.15
C GLY A 551 16.69 23.24 12.10
N VAL A 552 16.26 22.28 12.91
CA VAL A 552 16.12 20.91 12.40
C VAL A 552 14.62 20.70 12.20
N ARG A 553 14.12 21.04 11.01
CA ARG A 553 12.73 20.76 10.65
C ARG A 553 12.67 19.30 10.19
N LEU A 554 12.10 18.44 11.04
CA LEU A 554 11.39 17.28 10.51
C LEU A 554 10.28 17.81 9.58
N SER A 555 9.91 17.04 8.57
CA SER A 555 8.79 17.39 7.68
C SER A 555 7.59 17.87 8.51
N PRO A 556 6.85 18.91 8.08
CA PRO A 556 5.63 19.35 8.76
C PRO A 556 4.65 18.20 9.07
N ALA A 557 4.67 17.13 8.26
CA ALA A 557 3.84 15.93 8.47
C ALA A 557 4.23 15.07 9.69
N PHE A 558 5.43 15.25 10.25
CA PHE A 558 5.97 14.47 11.35
C PHE A 558 6.54 15.34 12.49
N ASN A 559 6.23 16.64 12.50
CA ASN A 559 6.53 17.48 13.65
C ASN A 559 5.61 17.10 14.82
N ILE A 560 6.23 16.48 15.82
CA ILE A 560 5.64 16.10 17.12
C ILE A 560 5.61 17.32 18.02
#